data_AF-A0A4P9ECX5-F1
#
_entry.id   AF-A0A4P9ECX5-F1
#
_cell.length_a   1.000
_cell.length_b   1.000
_cell.length_c   1.000
_cell.angle_alpha   90.00
_cell.angle_beta   90.00
_cell.angle_gamma   90.00
#
_symmetry.space_group_name_H-M   'P 1'
#
loop_
_entity.id
_entity.type
_entity.pdbx_description
1 polymer ?
#
loop_
_entity_poly.entity_id
_entity_poly.type
_entity_poly.pdbx_seq_one_letter_code
_entity_poly.pdbx_strand_id
1 'polypeptide(L)'
;MEIRQSAEDYLESILVLSKKGGGVRSIDIATRLGVSKPSVSHAMKLLREDGYIAMDRYGTVTLLEKGAEIANQIYERHIVLARMLEGLGVPAEIAMEDACKMEHDISQESFEKIKAHYNNFIKKEETAD
;
A
#
# COMPACT_ATOMS: atom_id res chain seq x y z
N MET A 1 10.65 -1.39 -15.29
CA MET A 1 11.50 -0.52 -14.45
C MET A 1 11.26 -0.99 -13.03
N GLU A 2 12.23 -1.64 -12.38
CA GLU A 2 12.02 -2.14 -11.01
C GLU A 2 12.08 -0.96 -10.04
N ILE A 3 10.93 -0.62 -9.46
CA ILE A 3 10.90 0.16 -8.23
C ILE A 3 11.33 -0.79 -7.10
N ARG A 4 12.18 -0.31 -6.18
CA ARG A 4 12.54 -1.09 -5.00
C ARG A 4 11.32 -1.18 -4.07
N GLN A 5 11.12 -2.31 -3.41
CA GLN A 5 10.04 -2.52 -2.40
C GLN A 5 9.89 -1.31 -1.45
N SER A 6 11.00 -0.74 -0.99
CA SER A 6 10.97 0.45 -0.12
C SER A 6 10.29 1.68 -0.74
N ALA A 7 10.38 1.90 -2.04
CA ALA A 7 9.69 2.99 -2.71
C ALA A 7 8.19 2.69 -2.91
N GLU A 8 7.82 1.41 -3.05
CA GLU A 8 6.42 0.98 -3.03
C GLU A 8 5.78 1.26 -1.65
N ASP A 9 6.46 0.93 -0.56
CA ASP A 9 6.02 1.24 0.82
C ASP A 9 5.73 2.73 1.02
N TYR A 10 6.60 3.61 0.51
CA TYR A 10 6.39 5.06 0.59
C TYR A 10 5.17 5.51 -0.20
N LEU A 11 4.97 4.99 -1.41
CA LEU A 11 3.83 5.35 -2.26
C LEU A 11 2.51 4.85 -1.66
N GLU A 12 2.49 3.62 -1.16
CA GLU A 12 1.33 3.03 -0.48
C GLU A 12 1.00 3.80 0.81
N SER A 13 2.01 4.15 1.61
CA SER A 13 1.86 5.00 2.80
C SER A 13 1.26 6.37 2.48
N ILE A 14 1.71 7.03 1.39
CA ILE A 14 1.11 8.30 0.94
C ILE A 14 -0.35 8.10 0.56
N LEU A 15 -0.68 7.03 -0.18
CA LEU A 15 -2.05 6.72 -0.57
C LEU A 15 -2.95 6.52 0.67
N VAL A 16 -2.52 5.69 1.61
CA VAL A 16 -3.26 5.40 2.86
C VAL A 16 -3.48 6.68 3.66
N LEU A 17 -2.46 7.52 3.81
CA LEU A 17 -2.58 8.78 4.53
C LEU A 17 -3.51 9.76 3.79
N SER A 18 -3.45 9.83 2.46
CA SER A 18 -4.33 10.71 1.67
C SER A 18 -5.81 10.36 1.82
N LYS A 19 -6.14 9.07 2.00
CA LYS A 19 -7.52 8.61 2.23
C LYS A 19 -8.10 9.00 3.59
N LYS A 20 -7.26 9.30 4.59
CA LYS A 20 -7.71 9.71 5.94
C LYS A 20 -8.19 11.17 6.02
N GLY A 21 -8.00 11.94 4.95
CA GLY A 21 -8.35 13.35 4.89
C GLY A 21 -7.26 14.24 5.49
N GLY A 22 -6.96 15.36 4.82
CA GLY A 22 -5.86 16.26 5.17
C GLY A 22 -4.65 16.11 4.23
N GLY A 23 -3.74 17.09 4.28
CA GLY A 23 -2.52 17.05 3.48
C GLY A 23 -1.50 16.07 4.05
N VAL A 24 -0.94 15.18 3.22
CA VAL A 24 0.07 14.20 3.65
C VAL A 24 1.40 14.91 3.91
N ARG A 25 2.04 14.64 5.05
CA ARG A 25 3.36 15.20 5.39
C ARG A 25 4.42 14.10 5.47
N SER A 26 5.66 14.45 5.17
CA SER A 26 6.81 13.53 5.32
C SER A 26 6.95 12.96 6.74
N ILE A 27 6.54 13.71 7.76
CA ILE A 27 6.60 13.22 9.15
C ILE A 27 5.58 12.11 9.41
N ASP A 28 4.37 12.20 8.85
CA ASP A 28 3.33 11.20 9.01
C ASP A 28 3.73 9.90 8.30
N ILE A 29 4.35 10.03 7.12
CA ILE A 29 4.92 8.92 6.37
C ILE A 29 6.03 8.24 7.19
N ALA A 30 6.92 9.02 7.81
CA ALA A 30 7.99 8.48 8.64
C ALA A 30 7.45 7.69 9.83
N THR A 31 6.45 8.25 10.52
CA THR A 31 5.78 7.61 11.65
C THR A 31 5.09 6.33 11.24
N ARG A 32 4.37 6.31 10.11
CA ARG A 32 3.67 5.12 9.61
C ARG A 32 4.63 3.98 9.25
N LEU A 33 5.76 4.30 8.63
CA LEU A 33 6.74 3.30 8.18
C LEU A 33 7.81 2.97 9.24
N GLY A 34 7.81 3.64 10.39
CA GLY A 34 8.83 3.42 11.43
C GLY A 34 10.25 3.83 10.99
N VAL A 35 10.38 4.76 10.04
CA VAL A 35 11.66 5.21 9.48
C VAL A 35 12.11 6.55 10.04
N SER A 36 13.41 6.84 9.95
CA SER A 36 13.99 8.10 10.43
C SER A 36 13.59 9.31 9.56
N LYS A 37 13.62 10.53 10.14
CA LYS A 37 13.39 11.78 9.41
C LYS A 37 14.36 11.97 8.21
N PRO A 38 15.68 11.71 8.35
CA PRO A 38 16.59 11.71 7.20
C PRO A 38 16.19 10.71 6.10
N SER A 39 15.79 9.49 6.49
CA SER A 39 15.39 8.43 5.55
C SER A 39 14.19 8.85 4.70
N VAL A 40 13.10 9.32 5.34
CA VAL A 40 11.92 9.77 4.59
C VAL A 40 12.23 11.00 3.74
N SER A 41 13.06 11.93 4.23
CA SER A 41 13.44 13.12 3.45
C SER A 41 14.21 12.75 2.18
N HIS A 42 15.09 11.75 2.27
CA HIS A 42 15.80 11.23 1.11
C HIS A 42 14.86 10.54 0.12
N ALA A 43 13.97 9.68 0.61
CA ALA A 43 12.97 9.00 -0.23
C ALA A 43 12.03 9.99 -0.95
N MET A 44 11.52 11.00 -0.24
CA MET A 44 10.65 12.03 -0.85
C MET A 44 11.39 12.83 -1.94
N LYS A 45 12.70 13.07 -1.76
CA LYS A 45 13.51 13.72 -2.80
C LYS A 45 13.55 12.86 -4.07
N LEU A 46 13.90 11.59 -3.94
CA LEU A 46 14.02 10.66 -5.07
C LEU A 46 12.68 10.46 -5.78
N LEU A 47 11.61 10.18 -5.02
CA LEU A 47 10.27 9.98 -5.60
C LEU A 47 9.76 11.21 -6.35
N ARG A 48 10.14 12.42 -5.90
CA ARG A 48 9.81 13.67 -6.59
C ARG A 48 10.63 13.85 -7.86
N GLU A 49 11.93 13.59 -7.80
CA GLU A 49 12.82 13.66 -8.97
C GLU A 49 12.41 12.68 -10.07
N ASP A 50 11.90 11.50 -9.69
CA ASP A 50 11.43 10.47 -10.61
C ASP A 50 9.96 10.64 -11.06
N GLY A 51 9.29 11.71 -10.62
CA GLY A 51 7.93 12.07 -11.03
C GLY A 51 6.81 11.20 -10.46
N TYR A 52 7.03 10.53 -9.33
CA TYR A 52 5.98 9.77 -8.63
C TYR A 52 5.14 10.64 -7.70
N ILE A 53 5.73 11.71 -7.16
CA ILE A 53 5.07 12.60 -6.20
C ILE A 53 5.33 14.07 -6.53
N ALA A 54 4.43 14.93 -6.09
CA ALA A 54 4.64 16.37 -5.98
C ALA A 54 4.71 16.76 -4.50
N MET A 55 5.41 17.87 -4.23
CA MET A 55 5.44 18.49 -2.91
C MET A 55 5.25 19.99 -3.04
N ASP A 56 4.23 20.54 -2.37
CA ASP A 56 3.93 21.97 -2.41
C ASP A 56 4.86 22.81 -1.51
N ARG A 57 4.71 24.13 -1.54
CA ARG A 57 5.50 25.06 -0.71
C ARG A 57 5.32 24.88 0.79
N TYR A 58 4.24 24.24 1.21
CA TYR A 58 3.93 23.98 2.60
C TYR A 58 4.48 22.64 3.05
N GLY A 59 4.93 21.77 2.13
CA GLY A 59 5.41 20.42 2.41
C GLY A 59 4.32 19.36 2.34
N THR A 60 3.20 19.63 1.69
CA THR A 60 2.15 18.64 1.40
C THR A 60 2.61 17.75 0.26
N VAL A 61 2.59 16.44 0.48
CA VAL A 61 2.93 15.41 -0.50
C VAL A 61 1.66 14.96 -1.22
N THR A 62 1.75 14.81 -2.54
CA THR A 62 0.64 14.32 -3.37
C THR A 62 1.16 13.32 -4.38
N LEU A 63 0.45 12.21 -4.58
CA LEU A 63 0.77 11.25 -5.63
C LEU A 63 0.49 11.88 -7.00
N LEU A 64 1.45 11.76 -7.90
CA LEU A 64 1.23 11.97 -9.33
C LEU A 64 0.70 10.67 -9.94
N GLU A 65 0.16 10.73 -11.16
CA GLU A 65 -0.46 9.58 -11.85
C GLU A 65 0.41 8.31 -11.79
N LYS A 66 1.69 8.43 -12.14
CA LYS A 66 2.69 7.36 -12.09
C LYS A 66 2.85 6.75 -10.70
N GLY A 67 2.86 7.59 -9.65
CA GLY A 67 2.97 7.12 -8.27
C GLY A 67 1.65 6.50 -7.76
N ALA A 68 0.52 7.07 -8.18
CA ALA A 68 -0.80 6.59 -7.82
C ALA A 68 -1.10 5.21 -8.41
N GLU A 69 -0.68 4.94 -9.64
CA GLU A 69 -0.83 3.61 -10.26
C GLU A 69 -0.19 2.52 -9.41
N ILE A 70 1.07 2.74 -9.01
CA ILE A 70 1.85 1.78 -8.22
C ILE A 70 1.30 1.68 -6.80
N ALA A 71 1.00 2.81 -6.17
CA ALA A 71 0.42 2.83 -4.83
C ALA A 71 -0.90 2.03 -4.78
N ASN A 72 -1.76 2.17 -5.80
CA ASN A 72 -3.03 1.44 -5.86
C ASN A 72 -2.84 -0.06 -6.12
N GLN A 73 -1.86 -0.46 -6.92
CA GLN A 73 -1.54 -1.87 -7.16
C GLN A 73 -1.08 -2.57 -5.87
N ILE A 74 -0.18 -1.94 -5.13
CA ILE A 74 0.32 -2.48 -3.86
C ILE A 74 -0.79 -2.48 -2.82
N TYR A 75 -1.51 -1.36 -2.66
CA TYR A 75 -2.64 -1.29 -1.74
C TYR A 75 -3.75 -2.31 -2.04
N GLU A 76 -3.99 -2.62 -3.31
CA GLU A 76 -4.91 -3.71 -3.69
C GLU A 76 -4.42 -5.06 -3.16
N ARG A 77 -3.13 -5.34 -3.33
CA ARG A 77 -2.50 -6.57 -2.83
C ARG A 77 -2.62 -6.67 -1.31
N HIS A 78 -2.28 -5.60 -0.58
CA HIS A 78 -2.49 -5.49 0.86
C HIS A 78 -3.89 -5.91 1.26
N ILE A 79 -4.91 -5.25 0.69
CA ILE A 79 -6.29 -5.38 1.15
C ILE A 79 -6.86 -6.75 0.78
N VAL A 80 -6.55 -7.28 -0.40
CA VAL A 80 -7.00 -8.62 -0.81
C VAL A 80 -6.39 -9.69 0.11
N LEU A 81 -5.10 -9.59 0.41
CA LEU A 81 -4.42 -10.55 1.29
C LEU A 81 -4.93 -10.46 2.72
N ALA A 82 -5.08 -9.24 3.26
CA ALA A 82 -5.61 -9.04 4.61
C ALA A 82 -7.02 -9.63 4.74
N ARG A 83 -7.92 -9.30 3.81
CA ARG A 83 -9.29 -9.82 3.83
C ARG A 83 -9.38 -11.33 3.63
N MET A 84 -8.47 -11.90 2.83
CA MET A 84 -8.37 -13.34 2.69
C MET A 84 -7.97 -14.00 4.01
N LEU A 85 -6.96 -13.47 4.70
CA LEU A 85 -6.52 -13.96 6.01
C LEU A 85 -7.63 -13.80 7.07
N GLU A 86 -8.33 -12.66 7.09
CA GLU A 86 -9.50 -12.46 7.94
C GLU A 86 -10.59 -13.51 7.67
N GLY A 87 -10.87 -13.81 6.40
CA GLY A 87 -11.80 -14.86 6.00
C GLY A 87 -11.37 -16.27 6.42
N LEU A 88 -10.07 -16.49 6.67
CA LEU A 88 -9.55 -17.73 7.27
C LEU A 88 -9.63 -17.74 8.81
N GLY A 89 -10.13 -16.67 9.43
CA GLY A 89 -10.26 -16.52 10.87
C GLY A 89 -9.08 -15.87 11.57
N VAL A 90 -8.15 -15.26 10.82
CA VAL A 90 -7.05 -14.46 11.41
C VAL A 90 -7.61 -13.14 11.92
N PRO A 91 -7.26 -12.68 13.14
CA PRO A 91 -7.65 -11.36 13.62
C PRO A 91 -7.20 -10.24 12.68
N ALA A 92 -8.05 -9.23 12.47
CA ALA A 92 -7.84 -8.18 11.46
C ALA A 92 -6.49 -7.46 11.59
N GLU A 93 -6.04 -7.20 12.82
CA GLU A 93 -4.74 -6.55 13.08
C GLU A 93 -3.58 -7.42 12.60
N ILE A 94 -3.62 -8.73 12.87
CA ILE A 94 -2.60 -9.69 12.44
C ILE A 94 -2.66 -9.86 10.92
N ALA A 95 -3.86 -9.96 10.36
CA ALA A 95 -4.07 -10.09 8.93
C ALA A 95 -3.48 -8.91 8.14
N MET A 96 -3.66 -7.68 8.62
CA MET A 96 -3.06 -6.47 8.02
C MET A 96 -1.53 -6.48 8.14
N GLU A 97 -0.97 -6.83 9.30
CA GLU A 97 0.48 -6.89 9.49
C GLU A 97 1.16 -7.96 8.61
N ASP A 98 0.51 -9.11 8.43
CA ASP A 98 1.04 -10.18 7.59
C ASP A 98 0.85 -9.88 6.10
N ALA A 99 -0.30 -9.30 5.71
CA ALA A 99 -0.54 -8.86 4.34
C ALA A 99 0.50 -7.84 3.85
N CYS A 100 0.92 -6.90 4.72
CA CYS A 100 1.95 -5.92 4.42
C CYS A 100 3.32 -6.54 4.10
N LYS A 101 3.64 -7.72 4.66
CA LYS A 101 4.86 -8.46 4.30
C LYS A 101 4.65 -9.23 2.99
N MET A 102 3.51 -9.89 2.89
CA MET A 102 3.19 -10.76 1.74
C MET A 102 3.07 -9.98 0.44
N GLU A 103 2.57 -8.75 0.46
CA GLU A 103 2.27 -7.98 -0.75
C GLU A 103 3.49 -7.73 -1.65
N HIS A 104 4.70 -7.71 -1.09
CA HIS A 104 5.95 -7.53 -1.84
C HIS A 104 6.68 -8.84 -2.17
N ASP A 105 6.34 -9.95 -1.50
CA ASP A 105 7.09 -11.21 -1.59
C ASP A 105 6.38 -12.28 -2.42
N ILE A 106 5.05 -12.21 -2.58
CA ILE A 106 4.32 -13.18 -3.40
C ILE A 106 4.39 -12.82 -4.89
N SER A 107 4.55 -13.83 -5.75
CA SER A 107 4.53 -13.62 -7.20
C SER A 107 3.16 -13.09 -7.66
N GLN A 108 3.16 -12.38 -8.80
CA GLN A 108 1.92 -11.90 -9.42
C GLN A 108 0.96 -13.06 -9.72
N GLU A 109 1.46 -14.19 -10.22
CA GLU A 109 0.65 -15.38 -10.51
C GLU A 109 -0.04 -15.92 -9.24
N SER A 110 0.70 -16.06 -8.13
CA SER A 110 0.12 -16.52 -6.86
C SER A 110 -0.94 -15.55 -6.36
N PHE A 111 -0.66 -14.25 -6.40
CA PHE A 111 -1.63 -13.22 -6.00
C PHE A 111 -2.92 -13.29 -6.81
N GLU A 112 -2.84 -13.41 -8.13
CA GLU A 112 -4.02 -13.51 -8.99
C GLU A 112 -4.87 -14.75 -8.69
N LYS A 113 -4.24 -15.89 -8.44
CA LYS A 113 -4.95 -17.13 -8.06
C LYS A 113 -5.61 -16.99 -6.68
N ILE A 114 -4.91 -16.40 -5.71
CA ILE A 114 -5.46 -16.12 -4.38
C ILE A 114 -6.68 -15.20 -4.48
N LYS A 115 -6.54 -14.08 -5.20
CA LYS A 115 -7.63 -13.11 -5.42
C LYS A 115 -8.84 -13.76 -6.08
N ALA A 116 -8.63 -14.58 -7.11
CA ALA A 116 -9.70 -15.31 -7.78
C ALA A 116 -10.39 -16.31 -6.84
N HIS A 117 -9.63 -17.04 -6.03
CA HIS A 117 -10.17 -17.97 -5.05
C HIS A 117 -11.02 -17.25 -3.99
N TYR A 118 -10.50 -16.18 -3.41
CA TYR A 118 -11.20 -15.36 -2.41
C TYR A 118 -12.51 -14.78 -2.96
N ASN A 119 -12.51 -14.23 -4.18
CA ASN A 119 -13.73 -13.71 -4.81
C ASN A 119 -14.79 -14.78 -5.05
N ASN A 120 -14.38 -16.02 -5.37
CA ASN A 120 -15.31 -17.13 -5.51
C ASN A 120 -15.85 -17.64 -4.17
N PHE A 121 -15.07 -17.49 -3.09
CA PHE A 121 -15.49 -17.81 -1.73
C PHE A 121 -16.61 -16.85 -1.28
N ILE A 122 -16.38 -15.53 -1.36
CA ILE A 122 -17.39 -14.52 -0.98
C ILE A 122 -18.70 -14.72 -1.76
N LYS A 123 -18.62 -14.92 -3.08
CA LYS A 123 -19.81 -15.13 -3.92
C LYS A 123 -20.64 -16.34 -3.49
N LYS A 124 -20.01 -17.38 -2.92
CA LYS A 124 -20.73 -18.56 -2.45
C LYS A 124 -21.48 -18.26 -1.16
N GLU A 125 -20.89 -17.50 -0.25
CA GLU A 125 -21.56 -17.06 0.99
C GLU A 125 -22.78 -16.17 0.68
N GLU A 126 -22.66 -15.21 -0.25
CA GLU A 126 -23.78 -14.34 -0.64
C GLU A 126 -24.95 -15.09 -1.31
N THR A 127 -24.72 -16.27 -1.86
CA THR A 127 -25.76 -17.11 -2.49
C THR A 127 -26.31 -18.21 -1.57
N ALA A 128 -25.74 -18.36 -0.38
CA ALA A 128 -26.12 -19.38 0.60
C ALA A 128 -27.17 -18.87 1.63
N ASP A 129 -27.49 -17.57 1.60
CA ASP A 129 -28.60 -16.92 2.29
C ASP A 129 -29.81 -16.71 1.36
#